data_AF-A0A653MFJ2-F1
#
_entry.id   AF-A0A653MFJ2-F1
#
_cell.length_a   1.000
_cell.length_b   1.000
_cell.length_c   1.000
_cell.angle_alpha   90.00
_cell.angle_beta   90.00
_cell.angle_gamma   90.00
#
_symmetry.space_group_name_H-M   'P 1'
#
loop_
_entity.id
_entity.type
_entity.pdbx_description
1 polymer ?
#
loop_
_entity_poly.entity_id
_entity_poly.type
_entity_poly.pdbx_seq_one_letter_code
_entity_poly.pdbx_strand_id
1 'polypeptide(L)'
;MRHLSTVLRGACACLLGATLLAHAQTNGDAVVEPVAAKQQAREIAQGDPARWYREDATRQAQLRTLHKEIGAALQEAKNACKKVPAAERNACLQEARGTYQRDMAQAKAQVDAPAPTP
;
A
#
# COMPACT_ATOMS: atom_id res chain seq x y z
N MET A 1 8.21 48.86 16.58
CA MET A 1 7.00 49.08 17.39
C MET A 1 5.81 49.40 16.49
N ARG A 2 4.86 48.45 16.41
CA ARG A 2 3.39 48.66 16.38
C ARG A 2 2.74 47.37 15.87
N HIS A 3 2.50 46.46 16.81
CA HIS A 3 1.49 45.42 16.67
C HIS A 3 0.13 46.09 16.90
N LEU A 4 -0.78 46.01 15.93
CA LEU A 4 -2.20 46.25 16.19
C LEU A 4 -2.96 44.95 15.96
N SER A 5 -3.39 44.41 17.08
CA SER A 5 -4.33 43.32 17.26
C SER A 5 -5.70 43.69 16.67
N THR A 6 -6.39 42.72 16.07
CA THR A 6 -7.84 42.65 16.17
C THR A 6 -8.29 41.19 16.15
N VAL A 7 -8.52 40.66 17.35
CA VAL A 7 -9.34 39.48 17.59
C VAL A 7 -10.80 39.90 17.35
N LEU A 8 -11.49 39.25 16.41
CA LEU A 8 -12.94 39.38 16.32
C LEU A 8 -13.60 38.01 16.11
N ARG A 9 -14.05 37.47 17.26
CA ARG A 9 -15.37 36.89 17.53
C ARG A 9 -15.92 35.89 16.52
N GLY A 10 -16.06 34.66 17.02
CA GLY A 10 -16.91 33.65 16.42
C GLY A 10 -18.37 34.09 16.33
N ALA A 11 -19.04 33.53 15.34
CA ALA A 11 -20.48 33.41 15.28
C ALA A 11 -20.79 31.97 14.86
N CYS A 12 -21.40 31.26 15.79
CA CYS A 12 -22.09 30.00 15.57
C CYS A 12 -23.27 30.28 14.61
N ALA A 13 -23.28 29.66 13.44
CA ALA A 13 -24.44 29.65 12.55
C ALA A 13 -24.75 28.20 12.16
N CYS A 14 -25.57 27.56 13.00
CA CYS A 14 -26.25 26.31 12.66
C CYS A 14 -27.41 26.63 11.72
N LEU A 15 -27.28 26.40 10.42
CA LEU A 15 -28.43 26.24 9.52
C LEU A 15 -28.11 25.19 8.43
N LEU A 16 -28.57 23.97 8.71
CA LEU A 16 -29.24 23.00 7.84
C LEU A 16 -28.92 23.04 6.33
N GLY A 17 -27.99 22.17 5.92
CA GLY A 17 -27.83 21.69 4.55
C GLY A 17 -27.63 20.17 4.55
N ALA A 18 -28.73 19.42 4.71
CA ALA A 18 -28.80 18.02 4.29
C ALA A 18 -28.91 18.03 2.75
N THR A 19 -28.27 17.22 1.92
CA THR A 19 -27.71 15.88 2.04
C THR A 19 -26.77 15.70 0.84
N LEU A 20 -25.51 15.37 1.07
CA LEU A 20 -24.70 14.43 0.28
C LEU A 20 -23.47 14.20 1.14
N LEU A 21 -23.63 13.31 2.12
CA LEU A 21 -22.55 12.78 2.92
C LEU A 21 -21.48 12.27 1.98
N ALA A 22 -20.35 12.97 1.95
CA ALA A 22 -19.09 12.38 1.58
C ALA A 22 -18.95 11.11 2.45
N HIS A 23 -19.19 9.93 1.86
CA HIS A 23 -18.73 8.68 2.45
C HIS A 23 -17.20 8.72 2.39
N ALA A 24 -16.60 9.44 3.33
CA ALA A 24 -15.23 9.18 3.74
C ALA A 24 -15.26 7.73 4.24
N GLN A 25 -14.68 6.82 3.46
CA GLN A 25 -14.52 5.43 3.88
C GLN A 25 -13.67 5.44 5.14
N THR A 26 -14.30 5.23 6.29
CA THR A 26 -13.62 4.94 7.55
C THR A 26 -12.99 3.56 7.41
N ASN A 27 -11.78 3.50 6.86
CA ASN A 27 -10.95 2.29 6.91
C ASN A 27 -10.41 2.18 8.34
N GLY A 28 -11.20 1.62 9.24
CA GLY A 28 -10.78 1.32 10.60
C GLY A 28 -11.33 -0.02 11.02
N ASP A 29 -10.54 -0.79 11.77
CA ASP A 29 -10.89 -2.12 12.30
C ASP A 29 -12.17 -2.12 13.17
N ALA A 30 -12.69 -0.94 13.51
CA ALA A 30 -13.93 -0.72 14.24
C ALA A 30 -15.20 -1.08 13.46
N VAL A 31 -15.13 -1.33 12.14
CA VAL A 31 -16.29 -1.65 11.29
C VAL A 31 -16.07 -2.96 10.54
N VAL A 32 -15.83 -4.05 11.27
CA VAL A 32 -15.83 -5.40 10.70
C VAL A 32 -17.25 -5.97 10.76
N GLU A 33 -17.81 -6.36 9.62
CA GLU A 33 -19.11 -7.04 9.55
C GLU A 33 -19.17 -8.24 10.50
N PRO A 34 -20.26 -8.47 11.25
CA PRO A 34 -20.32 -9.51 12.29
C PRO A 34 -19.98 -10.93 11.80
N VAL A 35 -20.24 -11.23 10.53
CA VAL A 35 -19.86 -12.50 9.90
C VAL A 35 -18.34 -12.60 9.72
N ALA A 36 -17.71 -11.54 9.23
CA ALA A 36 -16.26 -11.48 9.07
C ALA A 36 -15.55 -11.55 10.42
N ALA A 37 -16.08 -10.88 11.45
CA ALA A 37 -15.53 -10.94 12.82
C ALA A 37 -15.57 -12.36 13.40
N LYS A 38 -16.69 -13.09 13.21
CA LYS A 38 -16.81 -14.50 13.63
C LYS A 38 -15.84 -15.40 12.85
N GLN A 39 -15.65 -15.15 11.56
CA GLN A 39 -14.70 -15.91 10.74
C GLN A 39 -13.25 -15.67 11.20
N GLN A 40 -12.87 -14.40 11.38
CA GLN A 40 -11.55 -14.03 11.86
C GLN A 40 -11.24 -14.62 13.24
N ALA A 41 -12.21 -14.62 14.17
CA ALA A 41 -12.04 -15.25 15.47
C ALA A 41 -11.78 -16.76 15.38
N ARG A 42 -12.41 -17.46 14.43
CA ARG A 42 -12.17 -18.88 14.17
C ARG A 42 -10.78 -19.12 13.59
N GLU A 43 -10.35 -18.30 12.64
CA GLU A 43 -9.01 -18.39 12.03
C GLU A 43 -7.91 -18.11 13.06
N ILE A 44 -8.07 -17.07 13.89
CA ILE A 44 -7.14 -16.78 14.99
C ILE A 44 -7.07 -17.95 15.98
N ALA A 45 -8.22 -18.55 16.32
CA ALA A 45 -8.26 -19.72 17.22
C ALA A 45 -7.60 -20.96 16.60
N GLN A 46 -7.55 -21.07 15.27
CA GLN A 46 -6.83 -22.14 14.55
C GLN A 46 -5.30 -21.90 14.53
N GLY A 47 -4.87 -20.67 14.81
CA GLY A 47 -3.47 -20.26 14.77
C GLY A 47 -2.94 -20.07 13.35
N ASP A 48 -1.69 -19.64 13.26
CA ASP A 48 -1.06 -19.38 11.97
C ASP A 48 -0.87 -20.68 11.17
N PRO A 49 -1.19 -20.67 9.86
CA PRO A 49 -0.89 -21.80 9.00
C PRO A 49 0.60 -22.15 9.04
N ALA A 50 0.93 -23.43 9.20
CA ALA A 50 2.32 -23.91 9.20
C ALA A 50 3.12 -23.54 7.92
N ARG A 51 2.43 -23.16 6.83
CA ARG A 51 3.06 -22.64 5.62
C ARG A 51 3.70 -21.26 5.84
N TRP A 52 3.19 -20.41 6.72
CA TRP A 52 3.71 -19.06 6.96
C TRP A 52 5.16 -19.06 7.44
N TYR A 53 5.56 -20.11 8.15
CA TYR A 53 6.92 -20.28 8.67
C TYR A 53 7.85 -21.05 7.73
N ARG A 54 7.39 -21.41 6.52
CA ARG A 54 8.22 -22.10 5.52
C ARG A 54 8.81 -21.10 4.55
N GLU A 55 10.09 -20.81 4.75
CA GLU A 55 10.90 -20.03 3.83
C GLU A 55 11.05 -20.73 2.46
N ASP A 56 11.27 -19.93 1.43
CA ASP A 56 11.69 -20.42 0.13
C ASP A 56 13.16 -20.87 0.21
N ALA A 57 13.38 -22.09 0.67
CA ALA A 57 14.73 -22.59 0.97
C ALA A 57 15.59 -22.91 -0.27
N THR A 58 15.00 -22.99 -1.46
CA THR A 58 15.73 -23.30 -2.69
C THR A 58 15.89 -22.07 -3.57
N ARG A 59 17.01 -21.96 -4.30
CA ARG A 59 17.22 -20.85 -5.25
C ARG A 59 16.09 -20.71 -6.27
N GLN A 60 15.53 -21.83 -6.74
CA GLN A 60 14.39 -21.79 -7.66
C GLN A 60 13.13 -21.22 -7.00
N ALA A 61 12.88 -21.55 -5.74
CA ALA A 61 11.76 -21.01 -4.99
C ALA A 61 11.95 -19.50 -4.72
N GLN A 62 13.16 -19.10 -4.30
CA GLN A 62 13.51 -17.69 -4.08
C GLN A 62 13.36 -16.86 -5.36
N LEU A 63 13.86 -17.36 -6.50
CA LEU A 63 13.72 -16.67 -7.79
C LEU A 63 12.25 -16.54 -8.21
N ARG A 64 11.44 -17.59 -8.01
CA ARG A 64 10.00 -17.52 -8.27
C ARG A 64 9.31 -16.49 -7.39
N THR A 65 9.69 -16.38 -6.13
CA THR A 65 9.14 -15.39 -5.20
C THR A 65 9.59 -14.00 -5.60
N LEU A 66 10.87 -13.79 -5.88
CA LEU A 66 11.40 -12.51 -6.35
C LEU A 66 10.70 -12.02 -7.62
N HIS A 67 10.41 -12.89 -8.59
CA HIS A 67 9.62 -12.51 -9.77
C HIS A 67 8.21 -12.01 -9.41
N LYS A 68 7.56 -12.60 -8.40
CA LYS A 68 6.26 -12.14 -7.93
C LYS A 68 6.37 -10.77 -7.27
N GLU A 69 7.38 -10.58 -6.43
CA GLU A 69 7.63 -9.30 -5.75
C GLU A 69 7.93 -8.18 -6.77
N ILE A 70 8.76 -8.44 -7.78
CA ILE A 70 9.03 -7.48 -8.87
C ILE A 70 7.73 -7.14 -9.64
N GLY A 71 6.89 -8.13 -9.91
CA GLY A 71 5.59 -7.92 -10.54
C GLY A 71 4.62 -7.09 -9.68
N ALA A 72 4.59 -7.34 -8.37
CA ALA A 72 3.80 -6.58 -7.41
C ALA A 72 4.29 -5.12 -7.33
N ALA A 73 5.60 -4.91 -7.26
CA ALA A 73 6.23 -3.60 -7.26
C ALA A 73 5.89 -2.80 -8.53
N LEU A 74 5.92 -3.44 -9.72
CA LEU A 74 5.47 -2.79 -10.95
C LEU A 74 4.00 -2.36 -10.86
N GLN A 75 3.13 -3.21 -10.32
CA GLN A 75 1.72 -2.90 -10.20
C GLN A 75 1.46 -1.76 -9.20
N GLU A 76 2.20 -1.71 -8.10
CA GLU A 76 2.19 -0.61 -7.15
C GLU A 76 2.67 0.70 -7.81
N ALA A 77 3.81 0.66 -8.53
CA ALA A 77 4.33 1.81 -9.26
C ALA A 77 3.32 2.34 -10.31
N LYS A 78 2.67 1.44 -11.06
CA LYS A 78 1.59 1.83 -11.99
C LYS A 78 0.41 2.48 -11.27
N ASN A 79 0.06 2.02 -10.07
CA ASN A 79 -0.99 2.63 -9.27
C ASN A 79 -0.58 4.01 -8.75
N ALA A 80 0.69 4.20 -8.39
CA ALA A 80 1.24 5.51 -8.05
C ALA A 80 1.20 6.46 -9.27
N CYS A 81 1.57 6.00 -10.47
CA CYS A 81 1.49 6.80 -11.71
C CYS A 81 0.07 7.26 -12.05
N LYS A 82 -0.99 6.64 -11.54
CA LYS A 82 -2.36 7.16 -11.72
C LYS A 82 -2.61 8.45 -10.94
N LYS A 83 -1.85 8.67 -9.86
CA LYS A 83 -1.99 9.79 -8.92
C LYS A 83 -1.21 11.04 -9.35
N VAL A 84 -0.28 10.91 -10.29
CA VAL A 84 0.51 12.05 -10.81
C VAL A 84 -0.28 12.83 -11.88
N PRO A 85 0.11 14.09 -12.18
CA PRO A 85 -0.52 14.88 -13.24
C PRO A 85 -0.53 14.16 -14.59
N ALA A 86 -1.57 14.41 -15.39
CA ALA A 86 -1.76 13.72 -16.67
C ALA A 86 -0.57 13.91 -17.64
N ALA A 87 0.05 15.09 -17.63
CA ALA A 87 1.23 15.39 -18.44
C ALA A 87 2.47 14.54 -18.08
N GLU A 88 2.59 14.13 -16.81
CA GLU A 88 3.74 13.37 -16.30
C GLU A 88 3.49 11.84 -16.32
N ARG A 89 2.23 11.43 -16.44
CA ARG A 89 1.82 10.02 -16.31
C ARG A 89 2.55 9.08 -17.27
N ASN A 90 2.76 9.49 -18.52
CA ASN A 90 3.45 8.66 -19.50
C ASN A 90 4.92 8.45 -19.14
N ALA A 91 5.61 9.49 -18.69
CA ALA A 91 7.00 9.40 -18.23
C ALA A 91 7.09 8.47 -17.01
N CYS A 92 6.20 8.63 -16.02
CA CYS A 92 6.12 7.75 -14.85
C CYS A 92 5.93 6.27 -15.24
N LEU A 93 5.03 5.99 -16.19
CA LEU A 93 4.78 4.62 -16.65
C LEU A 93 5.99 4.02 -17.40
N GLN A 94 6.74 4.84 -18.14
CA GLN A 94 7.98 4.40 -18.79
C GLN A 94 9.05 4.07 -17.75
N GLU A 95 9.23 4.92 -16.75
CA GLU A 95 10.16 4.67 -15.65
C GLU A 95 9.82 3.37 -14.91
N ALA A 96 8.56 3.19 -14.51
CA ALA A 96 8.10 1.97 -13.83
C ALA A 96 8.40 0.70 -14.64
N ARG A 97 8.17 0.75 -15.97
CA ARG A 97 8.52 -0.37 -16.87
C ARG A 97 10.02 -0.58 -16.98
N GLY A 98 10.80 0.50 -17.04
CA GLY A 98 12.26 0.43 -17.07
C GLY A 98 12.82 -0.21 -15.79
N THR A 99 12.30 0.15 -14.63
CA THR A 99 12.64 -0.47 -13.34
C THR A 99 12.33 -1.96 -13.34
N TYR A 100 11.10 -2.33 -13.71
CA TYR A 100 10.71 -3.75 -13.85
C TYR A 100 11.68 -4.54 -14.75
N GLN A 101 12.06 -4.01 -15.91
CA GLN A 101 12.97 -4.68 -16.83
C GLN A 101 14.36 -4.88 -16.21
N ARG A 102 14.89 -3.86 -15.54
CA ARG A 102 16.18 -3.95 -14.84
C ARG A 102 16.14 -4.95 -13.69
N ASP A 103 15.06 -4.96 -12.92
CA ASP A 103 14.92 -5.87 -11.77
C ASP A 103 14.80 -7.32 -12.23
N MET A 104 14.00 -7.59 -13.27
CA MET A 104 13.89 -8.92 -13.87
C MET A 104 15.22 -9.40 -14.45
N ALA A 105 16.00 -8.51 -15.08
CA ALA A 105 17.33 -8.85 -15.60
C ALA A 105 18.34 -9.20 -14.48
N GLN A 106 18.17 -8.59 -13.30
CA GLN A 106 19.06 -8.79 -12.15
C GLN A 106 18.57 -9.89 -11.19
N ALA A 107 17.33 -10.37 -11.32
CA ALA A 107 16.69 -11.25 -10.35
C ALA A 107 17.51 -12.51 -10.03
N LYS A 108 18.10 -13.14 -11.05
CA LYS A 108 18.96 -14.31 -10.85
C LYS A 108 20.22 -13.97 -10.05
N ALA A 109 20.88 -12.87 -10.37
CA ALA A 109 22.09 -12.43 -9.67
C ALA A 109 21.79 -12.08 -8.20
N GLN A 110 20.62 -11.51 -7.90
CA GLN A 110 20.19 -11.20 -6.54
C GLN A 110 19.98 -12.45 -5.69
N VAL A 111 19.38 -13.50 -6.24
CA VAL A 111 19.21 -14.79 -5.54
C VAL A 111 20.53 -15.55 -5.39
N ASP A 112 21.47 -15.32 -6.31
CA ASP A 112 22.78 -15.95 -6.28
C ASP A 112 23.78 -15.21 -5.37
N ALA A 113 23.46 -13.98 -4.95
CA ALA A 113 24.28 -13.19 -4.04
C ALA A 113 24.26 -13.79 -2.63
N PRO A 114 25.39 -13.81 -1.91
CA PRO A 114 25.39 -14.20 -0.50
C PRO A 114 24.47 -13.26 0.28
N ALA A 115 23.65 -13.83 1.17
CA ALA A 115 22.75 -13.03 2.00
C ALA A 115 23.58 -12.00 2.78
N PRO A 116 23.14 -10.73 2.86
CA PRO A 116 23.82 -9.73 3.69
C PRO A 116 23.87 -10.24 5.13
N THR A 117 25.04 -10.17 5.76
CA THR A 117 25.20 -10.48 7.18
C THR A 117 24.37 -9.49 8.00
N PRO A 118 23.57 -9.95 8.98
CA PRO A 118 22.72 -9.10 9.80
C PRO A 118 23.51 -8.10 10.65
#